data_AF-A0A803R3Z9-F1
#
_entry.id   AF-A0A803R3Z9-F1
#
_cell.length_a   1.000
_cell.length_b   1.000
_cell.length_c   1.000
_cell.angle_alpha   90.00
_cell.angle_beta   90.00
_cell.angle_gamma   90.00
#
_symmetry.space_group_name_H-M   'P 1'
#
loop_
_entity.id
_entity.type
_entity.pdbx_description
1 polymer ?
#
loop_
_entity_poly.entity_id
_entity_poly.type
_entity_poly.pdbx_seq_one_letter_code
_entity_poly.pdbx_strand_id
1 'polypeptide(L)'
;MSSRPELQAPPEIFYDDDEARKYTSSSRIIKIQSELTERALEILALPKDGVPRLLLDIGCGSGLSGETLTDNGHQWIGLDISDSMLNVALEREVEGDVLLADMGEGLGFRSGVIDGAISISAIQVDFLLFHYLFFLSSFICCKMFNH
;
A
#
# COMPACT_ATOMS: atom_id res chain seq x y z
N MET A 1 -19.20 -17.88 19.63
CA MET A 1 -17.78 -18.25 19.72
C MET A 1 -17.15 -17.88 18.40
N SER A 2 -16.49 -16.72 18.35
CA SER A 2 -15.89 -16.15 17.13
C SER A 2 -14.65 -16.96 16.76
N SER A 3 -14.80 -17.87 15.80
CA SER A 3 -13.70 -18.53 15.11
C SER A 3 -12.96 -17.46 14.32
N ARG A 4 -11.81 -17.11 14.85
CA ARG A 4 -10.86 -16.11 14.40
C ARG A 4 -10.20 -16.58 13.08
N PRO A 5 -10.34 -15.86 11.94
CA PRO A 5 -9.90 -16.30 10.61
C PRO A 5 -8.37 -16.46 10.43
N GLU A 6 -7.57 -15.92 11.35
CA GLU A 6 -6.10 -15.85 11.28
C GLU A 6 -5.34 -17.20 11.39
N LEU A 7 -6.03 -18.35 11.31
CA LEU A 7 -5.46 -19.69 11.52
C LEU A 7 -5.46 -20.59 10.28
N GLN A 8 -5.99 -20.15 9.13
CA GLN A 8 -6.37 -21.09 8.06
C GLN A 8 -5.48 -21.15 6.80
N ALA A 9 -4.70 -20.12 6.43
CA ALA A 9 -3.91 -20.18 5.19
C ALA A 9 -2.80 -19.11 5.08
N PRO A 10 -1.82 -19.27 4.17
CA PRO A 10 -0.79 -18.26 3.85
C PRO A 10 -1.40 -16.90 3.46
N PRO A 11 -0.67 -15.78 3.62
CA PRO A 11 -1.13 -14.42 3.29
C PRO A 11 -1.64 -14.25 1.85
N GLU A 12 -1.11 -15.04 0.92
CA GLU A 12 -1.55 -15.17 -0.48
C GLU A 12 -3.04 -15.54 -0.62
N ILE A 13 -3.64 -16.16 0.42
CA ILE A 13 -5.00 -16.71 0.43
C ILE A 13 -5.93 -15.92 1.38
N PHE A 14 -5.43 -14.89 2.08
CA PHE A 14 -6.24 -14.18 3.09
C PHE A 14 -7.30 -13.26 2.48
N TYR A 15 -7.12 -12.85 1.22
CA TYR A 15 -8.11 -12.08 0.47
C TYR A 15 -8.69 -12.94 -0.65
N ASP A 16 -9.81 -13.63 -0.37
CA ASP A 16 -10.69 -14.02 -1.47
C ASP A 16 -11.28 -12.75 -2.13
N ASP A 17 -11.72 -12.88 -3.39
CA ASP A 17 -12.25 -11.75 -4.16
C ASP A 17 -13.42 -11.04 -3.44
N ASP A 18 -14.20 -11.75 -2.62
CA ASP A 18 -15.34 -11.19 -1.90
C ASP A 18 -14.91 -10.36 -0.69
N GLU A 19 -13.93 -10.82 0.09
CA GLU A 19 -13.37 -10.08 1.22
C GLU A 19 -12.59 -8.85 0.78
N ALA A 20 -11.84 -8.93 -0.34
CA ALA A 20 -11.18 -7.78 -0.95
C ALA A 20 -12.20 -6.67 -1.32
N ARG A 21 -13.34 -7.06 -1.92
CA ARG A 21 -14.42 -6.11 -2.27
C ARG A 21 -15.11 -5.54 -1.03
N LYS A 22 -15.39 -6.35 0.00
CA LYS A 22 -15.99 -5.86 1.26
C LYS A 22 -15.08 -4.87 1.98
N TYR A 23 -13.78 -5.17 2.03
CA TYR A 23 -12.78 -4.28 2.61
C TYR A 23 -12.77 -2.93 1.88
N THR A 24 -12.73 -2.97 0.54
CA THR A 24 -12.60 -1.79 -0.31
C THR A 24 -13.88 -0.95 -0.39
N SER A 25 -15.06 -1.55 -0.19
CA SER A 25 -16.35 -0.83 -0.22
C SER A 25 -16.75 -0.21 1.13
N SER A 26 -16.01 -0.50 2.21
CA SER A 26 -16.29 0.05 3.53
C SER A 26 -15.85 1.51 3.63
N SER A 27 -16.81 2.43 3.69
CA SER A 27 -16.55 3.88 3.82
C SER A 27 -15.68 4.24 5.02
N ARG A 28 -15.75 3.46 6.11
CA ARG A 28 -14.88 3.61 7.28
C ARG A 28 -13.43 3.28 6.94
N ILE A 29 -13.19 2.20 6.19
CA ILE A 29 -11.86 1.76 5.81
C ILE A 29 -11.25 2.73 4.82
N ILE A 30 -12.00 3.13 3.79
CA ILE A 30 -11.59 4.16 2.81
C ILE A 30 -11.11 5.42 3.54
N LYS A 31 -11.91 5.93 4.48
CA LYS A 31 -11.57 7.13 5.24
C LYS A 31 -10.29 6.95 6.05
N ILE A 32 -10.14 5.83 6.75
CA ILE A 32 -8.93 5.56 7.55
C ILE A 32 -7.70 5.47 6.64
N GLN A 33 -7.78 4.73 5.52
CA GLN A 33 -6.66 4.58 4.59
C GLN A 33 -6.24 5.92 3.99
N SER A 34 -7.20 6.76 3.63
CA SER A 34 -6.93 8.12 3.13
C SER A 34 -6.26 8.99 4.21
N GLU A 35 -6.79 9.05 5.43
CA GLU A 35 -6.19 9.81 6.53
C GLU A 35 -4.76 9.33 6.86
N LEU A 36 -4.50 8.01 6.85
CA LEU A 36 -3.15 7.47 7.09
C LEU A 36 -2.20 7.81 5.94
N THR A 37 -2.69 7.79 4.70
CA THR A 37 -1.90 8.14 3.52
C THR A 37 -1.53 9.62 3.50
N GLU A 38 -2.46 10.51 3.86
CA GLU A 38 -2.20 11.94 4.03
C GLU A 38 -1.09 12.17 5.09
N ARG A 39 -1.17 11.48 6.23
CA ARG A 39 -0.11 11.55 7.25
C ARG A 39 1.22 11.02 6.75
N ALA A 40 1.23 9.96 5.96
CA ALA A 40 2.47 9.45 5.37
C ALA A 40 3.09 10.45 4.38
N LEU A 41 2.27 11.15 3.58
CA LEU A 41 2.74 12.22 2.70
C LEU A 41 3.33 13.40 3.49
N GLU A 42 2.72 13.78 4.62
CA GLU A 42 3.28 14.79 5.52
C GLU A 42 4.66 14.38 6.04
N ILE A 43 4.81 13.11 6.45
CA ILE A 43 6.07 12.55 6.99
C ILE A 43 7.13 12.41 5.88
N LEU A 44 6.72 12.08 4.65
CA LEU A 44 7.61 11.98 3.50
C LEU A 44 8.29 13.32 3.20
N ALA A 45 7.71 14.43 3.68
CA ALA A 45 8.31 15.76 3.62
C ALA A 45 8.80 16.12 2.20
N LEU A 46 7.95 15.86 1.20
CA LEU A 46 8.24 16.19 -0.19
C LEU A 46 8.39 17.72 -0.35
N PRO A 47 9.23 18.19 -1.29
CA PRO A 47 9.34 19.62 -1.57
C PRO A 47 7.97 20.22 -1.94
N LYS A 48 7.63 21.36 -1.32
CA LYS A 48 6.37 22.09 -1.59
C LYS A 48 6.54 23.08 -2.74
N ASP A 49 7.10 22.62 -3.85
CA ASP A 49 7.37 23.40 -5.06
C ASP A 49 6.26 23.25 -6.12
N GLY A 50 5.21 22.47 -5.83
CA GLY A 50 4.09 22.22 -6.74
C GLY A 50 4.42 21.25 -7.87
N VAL A 51 5.57 20.56 -7.81
CA VAL A 51 5.96 19.57 -8.81
C VAL A 51 5.45 18.18 -8.39
N PRO A 52 4.68 17.48 -9.25
CA PRO A 52 4.30 16.09 -9.03
C PRO A 52 5.51 15.20 -8.77
N ARG A 53 5.37 14.23 -7.87
CA ARG A 53 6.39 13.24 -7.54
C ARG A 53 5.95 11.88 -8.03
N LEU A 54 6.93 11.05 -8.41
CA LEU A 54 6.70 9.64 -8.67
C LEU A 54 6.93 8.85 -7.39
N LEU A 55 5.86 8.29 -6.85
CA LEU A 55 5.86 7.59 -5.57
C LEU A 55 5.67 6.09 -5.78
N LEU A 56 6.24 5.29 -4.87
CA LEU A 56 5.99 3.86 -4.82
C LEU A 56 5.07 3.53 -3.66
N ASP A 57 3.95 2.87 -3.94
CA ASP A 57 3.02 2.37 -2.93
C ASP A 57 3.22 0.86 -2.75
N ILE A 58 3.87 0.48 -1.64
CA ILE A 58 4.25 -0.90 -1.34
C ILE A 58 3.17 -1.56 -0.48
N GLY A 59 2.61 -2.66 -0.98
CA GLY A 59 1.37 -3.23 -0.44
C GLY A 59 0.16 -2.35 -0.79
N CYS A 60 0.05 -1.93 -2.06
CA CYS A 60 -0.98 -0.98 -2.50
C CYS A 60 -2.40 -1.56 -2.42
N GLY A 61 -2.53 -2.88 -2.33
CA GLY A 61 -3.79 -3.59 -2.25
C GLY A 61 -4.73 -3.21 -3.39
N SER A 62 -5.95 -2.77 -3.01
CA SER A 62 -6.98 -2.32 -3.95
C SER A 62 -6.81 -0.87 -4.42
N GLY A 63 -5.67 -0.23 -4.12
CA GLY A 63 -5.32 1.11 -4.59
C GLY A 63 -5.89 2.27 -3.78
N LEU A 64 -6.39 2.05 -2.56
CA LEU A 64 -6.96 3.11 -1.71
C LEU A 64 -5.95 4.21 -1.34
N SER A 65 -4.73 3.81 -0.98
CA SER A 65 -3.63 4.76 -0.73
C SER A 65 -3.21 5.46 -2.02
N GLY A 66 -3.12 4.71 -3.12
CA GLY A 66 -2.86 5.24 -4.45
C GLY A 66 -3.82 6.35 -4.90
N GLU A 67 -5.12 6.20 -4.68
CA GLU A 67 -6.10 7.28 -4.96
C GLU A 67 -5.78 8.55 -4.16
N THR A 68 -5.38 8.41 -2.89
CA THR A 68 -5.00 9.57 -2.08
C THR A 68 -3.70 10.21 -2.60
N LEU A 69 -2.77 9.43 -3.17
CA LEU A 69 -1.58 9.97 -3.85
C LEU A 69 -1.97 10.78 -5.09
N THR A 70 -2.88 10.25 -5.91
CA THR A 70 -3.44 10.92 -7.08
C THR A 70 -4.13 12.23 -6.69
N ASP A 71 -4.99 12.21 -5.66
CA ASP A 71 -5.70 13.40 -5.16
C ASP A 71 -4.73 14.50 -4.67
N ASN A 72 -3.54 14.11 -4.20
CA ASN A 72 -2.47 15.03 -3.81
C ASN A 72 -1.57 15.46 -4.99
N GLY A 73 -1.92 15.07 -6.22
CA GLY A 73 -1.21 15.47 -7.45
C GLY A 73 0.10 14.72 -7.67
N HIS A 74 0.23 13.50 -7.15
CA HIS A 74 1.40 12.65 -7.35
C HIS A 74 1.10 11.50 -8.29
N GLN A 75 2.11 11.09 -9.05
CA GLN A 75 2.08 9.86 -9.82
C GLN A 75 2.55 8.72 -8.92
N TRP A 76 2.04 7.51 -9.14
CA TRP A 76 2.43 6.38 -8.32
C TRP A 76 2.44 5.07 -9.08
N ILE A 77 3.28 4.16 -8.59
CA ILE A 77 3.31 2.76 -8.97
C ILE A 77 2.98 1.94 -7.73
N GLY A 78 2.01 1.05 -7.82
CA GLY A 78 1.58 0.17 -6.74
C GLY A 78 2.14 -1.24 -6.90
N LEU A 79 2.61 -1.82 -5.78
CA LEU A 79 3.03 -3.21 -5.71
C LEU A 79 2.19 -3.95 -4.69
N ASP A 80 1.69 -5.12 -5.04
CA ASP A 80 1.07 -6.04 -4.08
C ASP A 80 1.39 -7.50 -4.46
N ILE A 81 1.37 -8.38 -3.46
CA ILE A 81 1.55 -9.83 -3.65
C ILE A 81 0.22 -10.53 -3.97
N SER A 82 -0.91 -9.87 -3.70
CA SER A 82 -2.26 -10.39 -3.86
C SER A 82 -2.84 -10.01 -5.23
N ASP A 83 -2.96 -11.01 -6.11
CA ASP A 83 -3.63 -10.85 -7.41
C ASP A 83 -5.08 -10.38 -7.28
N SER A 84 -5.83 -10.91 -6.29
CA SER A 84 -7.22 -10.51 -6.02
C SER A 84 -7.33 -9.02 -5.65
N MET A 85 -6.43 -8.50 -4.81
CA MET A 85 -6.42 -7.08 -4.46
C MET A 85 -6.09 -6.19 -5.67
N LEU A 86 -5.12 -6.60 -6.49
CA LEU A 86 -4.78 -5.87 -7.72
C LEU A 86 -5.92 -5.88 -8.74
N ASN A 87 -6.65 -6.99 -8.87
CA ASN A 87 -7.83 -7.05 -9.72
C ASN A 87 -8.91 -6.05 -9.26
N VAL A 88 -9.11 -5.90 -7.94
CA VAL A 88 -10.00 -4.85 -7.42
C VAL A 88 -9.47 -3.46 -7.75
N ALA A 89 -8.16 -3.21 -7.69
CA ALA A 89 -7.59 -1.93 -8.10
C ALA A 89 -7.85 -1.63 -9.59
N LEU A 90 -7.70 -2.62 -10.46
CA LEU A 90 -7.99 -2.51 -11.89
C LEU A 90 -9.48 -2.25 -12.16
N GLU A 91 -10.38 -2.95 -11.48
CA GLU A 91 -11.83 -2.74 -11.59
C GLU A 91 -12.27 -1.34 -11.15
N ARG A 92 -11.51 -0.72 -10.25
CA ARG A 92 -11.74 0.65 -9.77
C ARG A 92 -11.14 1.71 -10.68
N GLU A 93 -10.44 1.31 -11.75
CA GLU A 93 -9.82 2.21 -12.73
C GLU A 93 -8.88 3.23 -12.06
N VAL A 94 -8.05 2.77 -11.11
CA VAL A 94 -7.07 3.63 -10.45
C VAL A 94 -6.09 4.23 -11.46
N GLU A 95 -5.63 5.47 -11.21
CA GLU A 95 -4.75 6.18 -12.16
C GLU A 95 -3.30 5.67 -12.18
N GLY A 96 -2.84 5.02 -11.11
CA GLY A 96 -1.48 4.50 -11.01
C GLY A 96 -1.29 3.14 -11.67
N ASP A 97 -0.06 2.83 -12.06
CA ASP A 97 0.30 1.51 -12.56
C ASP A 97 0.40 0.51 -11.40
N VAL A 98 -0.24 -0.66 -11.52
CA VAL A 98 -0.18 -1.71 -10.50
C VAL A 98 0.59 -2.93 -10.99
N LEU A 99 1.41 -3.53 -10.11
CA LEU A 99 2.27 -4.65 -10.43
C LEU A 99 2.16 -5.74 -9.36
N LEU A 100 2.02 -6.99 -9.81
CA LEU A 100 2.12 -8.17 -8.95
C LEU A 100 3.59 -8.42 -8.63
N ALA A 101 4.00 -8.18 -7.40
CA ALA A 101 5.39 -8.32 -6.97
C ALA A 101 5.52 -8.59 -5.48
N ASP A 102 6.50 -9.44 -5.11
CA ASP A 102 6.94 -9.60 -3.73
C ASP A 102 8.04 -8.56 -3.42
N MET A 103 7.79 -7.71 -2.43
CA MET A 103 8.77 -6.72 -1.95
C MET A 103 10.07 -7.35 -1.42
N GLY A 104 10.04 -8.62 -1.01
CA GLY A 104 11.19 -9.38 -0.52
C GLY A 104 12.20 -9.78 -1.60
N GLU A 105 11.78 -9.81 -2.87
CA GLU A 105 12.64 -10.19 -4.01
C GLU A 105 13.33 -8.99 -4.68
N GLY A 106 13.00 -7.77 -4.23
CA GLY A 106 13.52 -6.52 -4.77
C GLY A 106 12.65 -5.97 -5.90
N LEU A 107 12.73 -4.65 -6.08
CA LEU A 107 11.70 -3.89 -6.82
C LEU A 107 12.04 -3.62 -8.28
N GLY A 108 13.27 -3.94 -8.74
CA GLY A 108 13.68 -3.76 -10.14
C GLY A 108 13.78 -2.30 -10.64
N PHE A 109 13.48 -1.29 -9.82
CA PHE A 109 13.59 0.11 -10.21
C PHE A 109 15.04 0.59 -10.26
N ARG A 110 15.35 1.41 -11.27
CA ARG A 110 16.65 2.11 -11.31
C ARG A 110 16.71 3.13 -10.17
N SER A 111 17.87 3.24 -9.55
CA SER A 111 18.13 4.24 -8.52
C SER A 111 17.80 5.63 -9.05
N GLY A 112 17.03 6.37 -8.26
CA GLY A 112 16.67 7.75 -8.53
C GLY A 112 15.50 8.03 -9.45
N VAL A 113 14.80 6.99 -9.89
CA VAL A 113 13.54 7.15 -10.65
C VAL A 113 12.37 7.49 -9.73
N ILE A 114 12.36 6.96 -8.51
CA ILE A 114 11.30 7.12 -7.52
C ILE A 114 11.69 8.20 -6.51
N ASP A 115 10.83 9.19 -6.30
CA ASP A 115 11.04 10.32 -5.37
C ASP A 115 10.80 9.93 -3.91
N GLY A 116 9.98 8.91 -3.67
CA GLY A 116 9.68 8.40 -2.34
C GLY A 116 8.81 7.15 -2.37
N ALA A 117 8.78 6.43 -1.25
CA ALA A 117 7.94 5.25 -1.08
C ALA A 117 7.07 5.39 0.17
N ILE A 118 5.83 4.93 0.06
CA ILE A 118 4.90 4.75 1.18
C ILE A 118 4.48 3.28 1.27
N SER A 119 4.04 2.88 2.46
CA SER A 119 3.38 1.61 2.69
C SER A 119 2.35 1.82 3.79
N ILE A 120 1.07 1.69 3.43
CA ILE A 120 -0.05 2.03 4.31
C ILE A 120 -0.84 0.76 4.65
N SER A 121 -0.80 0.41 5.93
CA SER A 121 -1.66 -0.63 6.50
C SER A 121 -1.52 -2.03 5.90
N ALA A 122 -0.33 -2.43 5.45
CA ALA A 122 -0.02 -3.85 5.24
C ALA A 122 -0.10 -4.69 6.54
N ILE A 123 -0.40 -4.09 7.70
CA ILE A 123 -0.08 -4.64 9.04
C ILE A 123 -1.27 -4.74 10.00
N GLN A 124 -2.49 -4.28 9.65
CA GLN A 124 -3.61 -4.46 10.58
C GLN A 124 -4.15 -5.91 10.62
N VAL A 125 -3.73 -6.78 9.69
CA VAL A 125 -4.07 -8.21 9.66
C VAL A 125 -3.04 -9.08 10.40
N ASP A 126 -1.78 -8.61 10.56
CA ASP A 126 -0.66 -9.42 11.06
C ASP A 126 -0.24 -9.16 12.52
N PHE A 127 -1.10 -8.56 13.33
CA PHE A 127 -0.73 -8.18 14.71
C PHE A 127 -0.55 -9.37 15.68
N LEU A 128 -0.60 -10.63 15.23
CA LEU A 128 -0.44 -11.80 16.11
C LEU A 128 0.71 -12.77 15.76
N LEU A 129 1.51 -12.53 14.72
CA LEU A 129 2.53 -13.51 14.27
C LEU A 129 3.97 -13.01 14.11
N PHE A 130 4.34 -11.81 14.57
CA PHE A 130 5.73 -11.34 14.49
C PHE A 130 6.42 -11.21 15.85
N HIS A 131 6.92 -12.34 16.36
CA HIS A 131 7.98 -12.35 17.38
C HIS A 131 9.39 -12.32 16.75
N TYR A 132 9.55 -12.09 15.44
CA TYR A 132 10.85 -12.22 14.76
C TYR A 132 11.25 -11.10 13.78
N LEU A 133 10.45 -10.06 13.56
CA LEU A 133 10.83 -8.96 12.65
C LEU A 133 10.41 -7.59 13.22
N PHE A 134 10.91 -7.29 14.42
CA PHE A 134 10.61 -6.07 15.18
C PHE A 134 11.26 -4.80 14.61
N PHE A 135 11.34 -4.60 13.28
CA PHE A 135 12.00 -3.40 12.75
C PHE A 135 11.33 -2.67 11.59
N LEU A 136 10.20 -3.13 11.04
CA LEU A 136 9.58 -2.47 9.88
C LEU A 136 8.06 -2.25 9.99
N SER A 137 7.46 -2.48 11.16
CA SER A 137 6.02 -2.41 11.35
C SER A 137 5.57 -1.13 12.05
N SER A 138 5.33 -0.07 11.28
CA SER A 138 4.16 0.80 11.50
C SER A 138 3.93 1.79 10.37
N PHE A 139 4.97 2.30 9.71
CA PHE A 139 4.86 3.15 8.51
C PHE A 139 6.22 3.13 7.84
N ILE A 140 6.40 2.41 6.74
CA ILE A 140 7.60 2.60 5.92
C ILE A 140 7.30 3.76 4.99
N CYS A 141 7.48 4.96 5.52
CA CYS A 141 7.64 6.15 4.70
C CYS A 141 9.14 6.30 4.47
N CYS A 142 9.62 5.94 3.28
CA CYS A 142 11.04 6.02 2.97
C CYS A 142 11.26 7.10 1.90
N LYS A 143 11.96 8.17 2.30
CA LYS A 143 12.41 9.18 1.35
C LYS A 143 13.66 8.67 0.65
N MET A 144 13.53 8.28 -0.62
CA MET A 144 14.66 7.91 -1.45
C MET A 144 15.36 9.20 -1.90
N PHE A 145 16.22 9.74 -1.06
CA PHE A 145 17.06 10.87 -1.47
C PHE A 145 18.04 10.40 -2.55
N ASN A 146 17.87 10.94 -3.76
CA ASN A 146 18.96 11.01 -4.73
C ASN A 146 20.06 11.90 -4.15
N HIS A 147 21.28 11.36 -4.14
CA HIS A 147 22.49 12.10 -3.81
C HIS A 147 22.93 13.01 -4.95
#